data_AF-A0A8S2LDR3-F1
#
_entry.id   AF-A0A8S2LDR3-F1
#
_cell.length_a   1.000
_cell.length_b   1.000
_cell.length_c   1.000
_cell.angle_alpha   90.00
_cell.angle_beta   90.00
_cell.angle_gamma   90.00
#
_symmetry.space_group_name_H-M   'P 1'
#
loop_
_entity.id
_entity.type
_entity.pdbx_description
1 polymer ?
#
loop_
_entity_poly.entity_id
_entity_poly.type
_entity_poly.pdbx_seq_one_letter_code
_entity_poly.pdbx_strand_id
1 'polypeptide(L)'
;MPGFVWCSRRCGSGQLAERGVENNIIICIKCNRKTCFVHKTKWHNDFTCTQYDSQTAIATRDSEKWLVQNTKKCPSCKSQIQKASGCDHMTCLKCNYEFCWACLADYDRIRNHGNQYHHSRCKHYPSPSE
;
A
#
# COMPACT_ATOMS: atom_id res chain seq x y z
N MET A 1 -17.40 21.08 24.70
CA MET A 1 -16.54 20.18 25.49
C MET A 1 -15.14 20.16 24.88
N PRO A 2 -14.11 20.61 25.62
CA PRO A 2 -12.72 20.44 25.20
C PRO A 2 -12.34 18.96 25.10
N GLY A 3 -11.52 18.61 24.11
CA GLY A 3 -10.96 17.27 23.93
C GLY A 3 -9.51 17.24 24.38
N PHE A 4 -9.09 16.18 25.08
CA PHE A 4 -7.68 15.95 25.38
C PHE A 4 -6.94 15.46 24.13
N VAL A 5 -5.81 16.11 23.80
CA VAL A 5 -5.02 15.82 22.60
C VAL A 5 -3.55 15.61 22.97
N TRP A 6 -2.99 14.49 22.51
CA TRP A 6 -1.57 14.19 22.64
C TRP A 6 -0.73 14.95 21.63
N CYS A 7 0.49 15.34 22.02
CA CYS A 7 1.45 15.89 21.07
C CYS A 7 1.80 14.87 19.98
N SER A 8 1.62 15.24 18.71
CA SER A 8 1.90 14.37 17.55
C SER A 8 3.37 13.93 17.43
N ARG A 9 4.29 14.59 18.15
CA ARG A 9 5.71 14.20 18.25
C ARG A 9 6.01 13.24 19.40
N ARG A 10 5.01 12.86 20.20
CA ARG A 10 5.16 11.95 21.34
C ARG A 10 6.25 12.38 22.33
N CYS A 11 6.36 13.68 22.62
CA CYS A 11 7.29 14.21 23.63
C CYS A 11 6.88 13.90 25.10
N GLY A 12 5.83 13.09 25.28
CA GLY A 12 5.27 12.73 26.58
C GLY A 12 4.23 13.71 27.13
N SER A 13 3.84 14.76 26.39
CA SER A 13 2.83 15.72 26.83
C SER A 13 1.54 15.65 26.02
N GLY A 14 0.42 15.83 26.70
CA GLY A 14 -0.90 16.09 26.12
C GLY A 14 -1.54 17.31 26.78
N GLN A 15 -2.51 17.92 26.10
CA GLN A 15 -3.18 19.13 26.56
C GLN A 15 -4.65 19.14 26.18
N LEU A 16 -5.47 19.87 26.93
CA LEU A 16 -6.86 20.12 26.57
C LEU A 16 -6.91 21.17 25.45
N ALA A 17 -7.74 20.92 24.43
CA ALA A 17 -7.99 21.86 23.36
C ALA A 17 -9.50 21.96 23.10
N GLU A 18 -10.00 23.18 22.92
CA GLU A 18 -11.39 23.41 22.56
C GLU A 18 -11.63 23.16 21.07
N ARG A 19 -12.84 22.69 20.73
CA ARG A 19 -13.28 22.63 19.33
C ARG A 19 -13.37 24.06 18.80
N GLY A 20 -12.70 24.33 17.68
CA GLY A 20 -12.76 25.64 17.03
C GLY A 20 -11.64 26.61 17.40
N VAL A 21 -10.52 26.15 17.98
CA VAL A 21 -9.28 26.96 17.97
C VAL A 21 -9.03 27.44 16.54
N GLU A 22 -8.85 28.75 16.36
CA GLU A 22 -8.60 29.36 15.06
C GLU A 22 -7.51 28.56 14.32
N ASN A 23 -7.84 28.14 13.09
CA ASN A 23 -6.98 27.34 12.21
C ASN A 23 -6.79 25.86 12.57
N ASN A 24 -7.50 25.29 13.56
CA ASN A 24 -7.37 23.88 13.97
C ASN A 24 -5.93 23.49 14.38
N ILE A 25 -5.15 24.44 14.91
CA ILE A 25 -3.75 24.23 15.31
C ILE A 25 -3.67 24.10 16.83
N ILE A 26 -2.98 23.05 17.31
CA ILE A 26 -2.60 22.89 18.71
C ILE A 26 -1.08 23.02 18.81
N ILE A 27 -0.59 23.95 19.63
CA ILE A 27 0.83 24.12 19.92
C ILE A 27 1.14 23.40 21.23
N CYS A 28 2.06 22.42 21.19
CA CYS A 28 2.44 21.66 22.37
C CYS A 28 3.12 22.54 23.42
N ILE A 29 2.59 22.60 24.64
CA ILE A 29 3.16 23.43 25.74
C ILE A 29 4.58 23.03 26.17
N LYS A 30 4.99 21.77 25.93
CA LYS A 30 6.32 21.27 26.32
C LYS A 30 7.38 21.47 25.24
N CYS A 31 7.03 21.24 23.97
CA CYS A 31 8.01 21.22 22.87
C CYS A 31 7.70 22.19 21.73
N ASN A 32 6.68 23.04 21.87
CA ASN A 32 6.25 24.07 20.92
C ASN A 32 5.94 23.56 19.50
N ARG A 33 5.74 22.25 19.32
CA ARG A 33 5.39 21.69 18.01
C ARG A 33 3.89 21.77 17.74
N LYS A 34 3.56 22.17 16.52
CA LYS A 34 2.20 22.24 15.98
C LYS A 34 1.63 20.85 15.63
N THR A 35 0.39 20.60 16.04
CA THR A 35 -0.42 19.40 15.79
C THR A 35 -1.76 19.84 15.20
N CYS A 36 -2.28 19.10 14.23
CA CYS A 36 -3.64 19.34 13.71
C CYS A 36 -4.68 18.82 14.71
N PHE A 37 -5.65 19.66 15.09
CA PHE A 37 -6.73 19.29 16.01
C PHE A 37 -7.64 18.19 15.43
N VAL A 38 -7.96 18.30 14.13
CA VAL A 38 -8.88 17.37 13.44
C VAL A 38 -8.22 16.00 13.25
N HIS A 39 -7.02 15.97 12.67
CA HIS A 39 -6.33 14.73 12.28
C HIS A 39 -5.43 14.15 13.37
N LYS A 40 -5.14 14.91 14.44
CA LYS A 40 -4.22 14.52 15.54
C LYS A 40 -2.82 14.11 15.05
N THR A 41 -2.43 14.60 13.88
CA THR A 41 -1.13 14.38 13.23
C THR A 41 -0.28 15.65 13.28
N LYS A 42 0.96 15.58 12.77
CA LYS A 42 1.80 16.77 12.59
C LYS A 42 1.04 17.83 11.80
N TRP A 43 1.15 19.08 12.22
CA TRP A 43 0.52 20.18 11.50
C TRP A 43 1.02 20.25 10.05
N HIS A 44 0.08 20.32 9.11
CA HIS A 44 0.29 20.26 7.67
C HIS A 44 0.18 21.68 7.06
N ASN A 45 1.19 22.53 7.32
CA ASN A 45 1.18 23.98 7.04
C ASN A 45 0.63 24.40 5.67
N ASP A 46 0.75 23.53 4.66
CA ASP A 46 0.46 23.83 3.26
C ASP A 46 -0.99 23.51 2.86
N PHE A 47 -1.75 22.87 3.74
CA PHE A 47 -3.07 22.33 3.43
C PHE A 47 -4.09 22.65 4.53
N THR A 48 -5.28 23.07 4.10
CA THR A 48 -6.48 22.98 4.93
C THR A 48 -6.77 21.51 5.27
N CYS A 49 -7.59 21.26 6.29
CA CYS A 49 -7.92 19.87 6.66
C CYS A 49 -8.53 19.09 5.48
N THR A 50 -9.43 19.71 4.71
CA THR A 50 -10.04 19.11 3.52
C THR A 50 -9.02 18.77 2.42
N GLN A 51 -8.02 19.62 2.20
CA GLN A 51 -6.96 19.35 1.23
C GLN A 51 -6.05 18.20 1.70
N TYR A 52 -5.74 18.15 3.00
CA TYR A 52 -4.98 17.06 3.60
C TYR A 52 -5.71 15.71 3.46
N ASP A 53 -7.03 15.68 3.72
CA ASP A 53 -7.86 14.49 3.49
C ASP A 53 -7.82 14.03 2.03
N SER A 54 -7.95 14.98 1.10
CA SER A 54 -7.89 14.67 -0.34
C SER A 54 -6.54 14.08 -0.74
N GLN A 55 -5.43 14.65 -0.25
CA GLN A 55 -4.09 14.17 -0.57
C GLN A 55 -3.79 12.81 0.06
N THR A 56 -4.20 12.59 1.31
CA THR A 56 -4.05 11.28 1.97
C THR A 56 -4.90 10.21 1.29
N ALA A 57 -6.11 10.54 0.82
CA ALA A 57 -6.93 9.63 0.03
C ALA A 57 -6.27 9.26 -1.32
N ILE A 58 -5.68 10.23 -2.03
CA ILE A 58 -4.93 9.96 -3.27
C ILE A 58 -3.72 9.07 -2.97
N ALA A 59 -2.90 9.42 -1.98
CA ALA A 59 -1.73 8.63 -1.61
C ALA A 59 -2.09 7.19 -1.20
N THR A 60 -3.22 7.01 -0.51
CA THR A 60 -3.76 5.68 -0.15
C THR A 60 -4.15 4.89 -1.40
N ARG A 61 -4.90 5.50 -2.33
CA ARG A 61 -5.29 4.87 -3.60
C ARG A 61 -4.08 4.49 -4.46
N ASP A 62 -3.08 5.36 -4.54
CA ASP A 62 -1.86 5.09 -5.29
C ASP A 62 -1.05 3.95 -4.65
N SER A 63 -1.00 3.90 -3.32
CA SER A 63 -0.37 2.80 -2.58
C SER A 63 -1.10 1.47 -2.81
N GLU A 64 -2.44 1.46 -2.77
CA GLU A 64 -3.26 0.29 -3.06
C GLU A 64 -3.08 -0.19 -4.50
N LYS A 65 -3.10 0.74 -5.46
CA LYS A 65 -2.84 0.45 -6.88
C LYS A 65 -1.45 -0.15 -7.07
N TRP A 66 -0.44 0.42 -6.42
CA TRP A 66 0.92 -0.11 -6.46
C TRP A 66 0.98 -1.53 -5.89
N LEU A 67 0.33 -1.79 -4.76
CA LEU A 67 0.26 -3.13 -4.16
C LEU A 67 -0.39 -4.14 -5.12
N VAL A 68 -1.50 -3.80 -5.77
CA VAL A 68 -2.20 -4.69 -6.71
C VAL A 68 -1.34 -4.97 -7.96
N GLN A 69 -0.61 -3.97 -8.47
CA GLN A 69 0.19 -4.12 -9.68
C GLN A 69 1.52 -4.86 -9.42
N ASN A 70 2.11 -4.65 -8.25
CA ASN A 70 3.44 -5.14 -7.93
C ASN A 70 3.44 -6.33 -6.99
N THR A 71 2.27 -6.79 -6.50
CA THR A 71 2.20 -7.99 -5.65
C THR A 71 1.10 -8.94 -6.08
N LYS A 72 1.34 -10.24 -5.89
CA LYS A 72 0.37 -11.32 -6.09
C LYS A 72 0.53 -12.37 -4.99
N LYS A 73 -0.50 -13.16 -4.73
CA LYS A 73 -0.40 -14.30 -3.81
C LYS A 73 0.19 -15.51 -4.53
N CYS A 74 1.08 -16.24 -3.85
CA CYS A 74 1.55 -17.54 -4.30
C CYS A 74 0.34 -18.46 -4.55
N PRO A 75 0.21 -19.11 -5.72
CA PRO A 75 -0.90 -20.02 -5.99
C PRO A 75 -0.88 -21.26 -5.09
N SER A 76 0.30 -21.69 -4.61
CA SER A 76 0.46 -22.80 -3.67
C SER A 76 0.22 -22.38 -2.21
N CYS A 77 1.11 -21.59 -1.59
CA CYS A 77 1.06 -21.30 -0.15
C CYS A 77 0.36 -19.98 0.24
N LYS A 78 -0.17 -19.22 -0.73
CA LYS A 78 -0.88 -17.94 -0.57
C LYS A 78 -0.07 -16.77 0.05
N SER A 79 1.24 -16.92 0.25
CA SER A 79 2.09 -15.80 0.68
C SER A 79 2.09 -14.67 -0.34
N GLN A 80 2.18 -13.42 0.11
CA GLN A 80 2.30 -12.27 -0.79
C GLN A 80 3.71 -12.24 -1.39
N ILE A 81 3.78 -12.13 -2.71
CA ILE A 81 5.01 -12.11 -3.51
C ILE A 81 5.03 -10.78 -4.25
N GLN A 82 6.15 -10.08 -4.22
CA GLN A 82 6.38 -8.90 -5.05
C GLN A 82 6.90 -9.33 -6.42
N LYS A 83 6.44 -8.68 -7.48
CA LYS A 83 6.87 -8.93 -8.85
C LYS A 83 8.37 -8.68 -8.97
N ALA A 84 9.14 -9.69 -9.40
CA ALA A 84 10.50 -9.44 -9.87
C ALA A 84 10.48 -8.78 -11.26
N SER A 85 11.35 -7.80 -11.48
CA SER A 85 11.50 -7.18 -12.80
C SER A 85 12.14 -8.15 -13.79
N GLY A 86 11.65 -8.18 -15.03
CA GLY A 86 12.34 -8.81 -16.18
C GLY A 86 11.82 -10.17 -16.65
N CYS A 87 11.11 -10.95 -15.83
CA CYS A 87 10.58 -12.26 -16.24
C CYS A 87 9.24 -12.57 -15.57
N ASP A 88 8.36 -13.30 -16.25
CA ASP A 88 7.13 -13.83 -15.64
C ASP A 88 7.36 -15.21 -14.97
N HIS A 89 8.51 -15.85 -15.12
CA HIS A 89 8.83 -17.02 -14.30
C HIS A 89 9.17 -16.56 -12.87
N MET A 90 8.39 -16.99 -11.88
CA MET A 90 8.56 -16.60 -10.49
C MET A 90 8.64 -17.79 -9.56
N THR A 91 9.60 -17.76 -8.64
CA THR A 91 9.76 -18.76 -7.57
C THR A 91 9.32 -18.17 -6.24
N CYS A 92 8.42 -18.85 -5.53
CA CYS A 92 7.99 -18.43 -4.20
C CYS A 92 9.10 -18.67 -3.17
N LEU A 93 9.62 -17.61 -2.55
CA LEU A 93 10.68 -17.73 -1.52
C LEU A 93 10.25 -18.49 -0.26
N LYS A 94 8.94 -18.66 -0.01
CA LYS A 94 8.43 -19.37 1.18
C LYS A 94 8.29 -20.88 0.95
N CYS A 95 7.84 -21.31 -0.22
CA CYS A 95 7.52 -22.72 -0.48
C CYS A 95 8.18 -23.28 -1.75
N ASN A 96 9.08 -22.52 -2.37
CA ASN A 96 9.81 -22.85 -3.60
C ASN A 96 8.95 -23.18 -4.83
N TYR A 97 7.63 -22.95 -4.77
CA TYR A 97 6.74 -23.19 -5.90
C TYR A 97 7.04 -22.21 -7.04
N GLU A 98 7.26 -22.74 -8.23
CA GLU A 98 7.52 -21.99 -9.46
C GLU A 98 6.23 -21.80 -10.26
N PHE A 99 5.97 -20.57 -10.71
CA PHE A 99 4.75 -20.24 -11.44
C PHE A 99 4.96 -19.10 -12.43
N CYS A 100 4.03 -18.98 -13.38
CA CYS A 100 3.97 -17.83 -14.27
C CYS A 100 3.27 -16.65 -13.57
N TRP A 101 3.93 -15.50 -13.42
CA TRP A 101 3.39 -14.27 -12.86
C TRP A 101 2.14 -13.76 -13.59
N ALA A 102 2.14 -13.89 -14.92
CA ALA A 102 1.07 -13.36 -15.77
C ALA A 102 -0.24 -14.12 -15.60
N CYS A 103 -0.19 -15.45 -15.41
CA CYS A 103 -1.39 -16.30 -15.36
C CYS A 103 -1.51 -17.21 -14.14
N LEU A 104 -0.52 -17.24 -13.26
CA LEU A 104 -0.42 -18.08 -12.06
C LEU A 104 -0.37 -19.60 -12.31
N ALA A 105 -0.18 -20.01 -13.57
CA ALA A 105 -0.01 -21.41 -13.93
C ALA A 105 1.29 -22.01 -13.35
N ASP A 106 1.24 -23.30 -13.06
CA ASP A 106 2.36 -24.13 -12.61
C ASP A 106 3.49 -24.13 -13.65
N TYR A 107 4.67 -23.64 -13.24
CA TYR A 107 5.79 -23.54 -14.16
C TYR A 107 6.44 -24.90 -14.45
N ASP A 108 6.31 -25.88 -13.56
CA ASP A 108 6.82 -27.23 -13.83
C ASP A 108 6.08 -27.86 -15.02
N ARG A 109 4.75 -27.70 -15.07
CA ARG A 109 3.95 -28.13 -16.23
C ARG A 109 4.32 -27.40 -17.51
N ILE A 110 4.53 -26.09 -17.44
CA ILE A 110 4.94 -25.29 -18.61
C ILE A 110 6.32 -25.74 -19.11
N ARG A 111 7.27 -25.97 -18.20
CA ARG A 111 8.61 -26.45 -18.52
C ARG A 111 8.61 -27.82 -19.19
N ASN A 112 7.79 -28.74 -18.68
CA ASN A 112 7.78 -30.14 -19.12
C ASN A 112 6.90 -30.39 -20.35
N HIS A 113 5.90 -29.54 -20.60
CA HIS A 113 4.94 -29.78 -21.67
C HIS A 113 4.84 -28.64 -22.69
N GLY A 114 5.27 -27.43 -22.35
CA GLY A 114 5.27 -26.27 -23.24
C GLY A 114 4.19 -25.23 -22.92
N ASN A 115 4.15 -24.20 -23.77
CA ASN A 115 3.39 -22.97 -23.54
C ASN A 115 1.87 -23.16 -23.47
N GLN A 116 1.32 -24.26 -24.00
CA GLN A 116 -0.11 -24.59 -23.91
C GLN A 116 -0.60 -24.84 -22.47
N TYR A 117 0.30 -24.99 -21.51
CA TYR A 117 -0.03 -25.11 -20.08
C TYR A 117 -0.11 -23.76 -19.36
N HIS A 118 0.13 -22.65 -20.04
CA HIS A 118 -0.36 -21.36 -19.57
C HIS A 118 -1.90 -21.32 -19.62
N HIS A 119 -2.53 -20.42 -18.87
CA HIS A 119 -3.97 -20.16 -19.07
C HIS A 119 -4.20 -19.46 -20.41
N SER A 120 -5.35 -19.69 -21.05
CA SER A 120 -5.70 -19.16 -22.39
C SER A 120 -5.62 -17.63 -22.55
N ARG A 121 -5.74 -16.86 -21.45
CA ARG A 121 -5.59 -15.40 -21.45
C ARG A 121 -4.17 -14.93 -21.11
N CYS A 122 -3.21 -15.84 -20.98
CA CYS A 122 -1.81 -15.50 -20.76
C CYS A 122 -1.18 -15.05 -22.07
N LYS A 123 -0.36 -14.00 -22.03
CA LYS A 123 0.43 -13.56 -23.19
C LYS A 123 1.42 -14.62 -23.72
N HIS A 124 1.71 -15.64 -22.93
CA HIS A 124 2.59 -16.75 -23.31
C HIS A 124 1.81 -17.96 -23.83
N TYR A 125 0.47 -17.94 -23.78
CA TYR A 125 -0.35 -19.00 -24.35
C TYR A 125 -0.20 -19.00 -25.88
N PRO A 126 -0.07 -20.16 -26.55
CA PRO A 126 0.06 -20.22 -27.99
C PRO A 126 -1.16 -19.58 -28.67
N SER A 127 -0.91 -18.62 -29.56
CA SER A 127 -1.95 -18.16 -30.48
C SER A 127 -2.41 -19.32 -31.36
N PRO A 128 -3.69 -19.34 -31.78
CA PRO A 128 -4.10 -20.22 -32.87
C PRO A 128 -3.17 -19.96 -34.06
N SER A 129 -2.54 -21.01 -34.56
CA SER A 129 -1.72 -20.95 -35.78
C SER A 129 -2.57 -20.38 -36.92
N GLU A 130 -2.08 -19.31 -37.56
CA GLU A 130 -2.62 -18.76 -38.82
C GLU A 130 -2.57 -19.81 -39.95
#